data_AF-A0A4Q9N7E1-F1
#
_entry.id   AF-A0A4Q9N7E1-F1
#
_cell.length_a   1.000
_cell.length_b   1.000
_cell.length_c   1.000
_cell.angle_alpha   90.00
_cell.angle_beta   90.00
_cell.angle_gamma   90.00
#
_symmetry.space_group_name_H-M   'P 1'
#
loop_
_entity.id
_entity.type
_entity.pdbx_description
1 polymer ?
#
loop_
_entity_poly.entity_id
_entity_poly.type
_entity_poly.pdbx_seq_one_letter_code
_entity_poly.pdbx_strand_id
1 'polypeptide(L)'
;MSQRSAIFNQDLLAEPFGPFQEEHALTSDVRNTTAKNPLVLDCVQFELEGTNEIVGLDECEPCQPEYDLERCRHVTFTGVLEISNLKWLSPETIDTIGGALQERDRVARIATHRNALPDSQGRNYAEELNFWFSFDLGLKIRVIIRGEKWMPVSYLQSIHVPKGLMLVARSTRRYEVASLHIETYERSRKYLARWRLLHELQKLLGIDAGPGKSWSDNKTPLAGRTPEWFAELYLRHRAYSFEQRRQRPIYDSDSDSDIEPGANGRLKRGREHSPRSVSQEEVLTLIEQHGQWVMDQVKQRKHGKWLDLRVWALWFASADARVADGRSSPPECSTGRKVVNKERSKRGLARQVSPRSPSPMAVDARLPYPTHGRKVDEAMLRTYDPDFSPQSTTLGSPVSSPGRPSTPVDPDLLALLPSQLWQPPNVNSLQIWTCPWKNCSYVIDLFHLTDEDMDHQDITEEDKQRFRRKQWSRSDAWAREAFAYMVDRHHHWHFNDAGIDVDLVGDRYAFRWRYSSSQPRPTQFRNVKVDDRRPEPDRIKEEAS
;
A
#
# COMPACT_ATOMS: atom_id res chain seq x y z
N MET A 1 3.57 25.72 30.23
CA MET A 1 3.96 24.37 29.73
C MET A 1 4.67 24.56 28.40
N SER A 2 5.95 24.20 28.36
CA SER A 2 6.89 24.56 27.30
C SER A 2 6.61 23.78 26.00
N GLN A 3 6.72 24.45 24.85
CA GLN A 3 6.61 23.90 23.47
C GLN A 3 7.51 22.67 23.19
N ARG A 4 8.35 22.25 24.14
CA ARG A 4 9.20 21.05 24.06
C ARG A 4 8.47 19.71 24.22
N SER A 5 7.19 19.65 24.58
CA SER A 5 6.46 18.38 24.73
C SER A 5 5.69 17.93 23.47
N ALA A 6 5.53 18.79 22.46
CA ALA A 6 4.64 18.51 21.32
C ALA A 6 5.32 17.89 20.10
N ILE A 7 6.65 17.87 20.03
CA ILE A 7 7.36 17.04 19.05
C ILE A 7 7.48 15.63 19.62
N PHE A 8 6.33 15.00 19.84
CA PHE A 8 6.31 13.56 19.95
C PHE A 8 6.65 13.04 18.55
N ASN A 9 7.89 12.56 18.38
CA ASN A 9 8.36 12.10 17.08
C ASN A 9 7.44 10.97 16.62
N GLN A 10 6.67 11.21 15.56
CA GLN A 10 5.90 10.18 14.86
C GLN A 10 6.79 8.95 14.55
N ASP A 11 8.10 9.18 14.41
CA ASP A 11 9.14 8.16 14.30
C ASP A 11 9.11 7.10 15.42
N LEU A 12 8.78 7.45 16.67
CA LEU A 12 8.70 6.51 17.79
C LEU A 12 7.49 5.56 17.66
N LEU A 13 6.43 6.02 17.00
CA LEU A 13 5.20 5.25 16.73
C LEU A 13 5.23 4.56 15.36
N ALA A 14 6.19 4.91 14.49
CA ALA A 14 6.30 4.37 13.14
C ALA A 14 6.64 2.87 13.14
N GLU A 15 7.47 2.43 14.09
CA GLU A 15 7.78 1.01 14.29
C GLU A 15 6.63 0.31 15.03
N PRO A 16 6.13 -0.84 14.55
CA PRO A 16 5.02 -1.51 15.19
C PRO A 16 5.41 -2.11 16.56
N PHE A 17 4.46 -2.18 17.49
CA PHE A 17 4.63 -2.80 18.82
C PHE A 17 4.14 -4.25 18.84
N GLY A 18 4.76 -5.13 19.63
CA GLY A 18 4.31 -6.52 19.78
C GLY A 18 5.42 -7.55 19.50
N PRO A 19 5.07 -8.81 19.18
CA PRO A 19 3.73 -9.31 18.84
C PRO A 19 2.81 -9.48 20.05
N PHE A 20 1.53 -9.17 19.88
CA PHE A 20 0.49 -9.38 20.88
C PHE A 20 -0.50 -10.47 20.46
N GLN A 21 -0.92 -11.32 21.39
CA GLN A 21 -1.98 -12.30 21.13
C GLN A 21 -3.33 -11.58 20.99
N GLU A 22 -4.01 -11.81 19.87
CA GLU A 22 -5.21 -11.10 19.47
C GLU A 22 -6.33 -11.12 20.52
N GLU A 23 -6.50 -12.24 21.21
CA GLU A 23 -7.51 -12.43 22.25
C GLU A 23 -7.27 -11.61 23.51
N HIS A 24 -6.00 -11.31 23.82
CA HIS A 24 -5.60 -10.51 24.97
C HIS A 24 -5.40 -9.04 24.60
N ALA A 25 -4.97 -8.78 23.37
CA ALA A 25 -4.62 -7.45 22.91
C ALA A 25 -5.86 -6.62 22.58
N LEU A 26 -6.82 -7.23 21.89
CA LEU A 26 -8.00 -6.54 21.38
C LEU A 26 -9.19 -6.75 22.31
N THR A 27 -9.89 -5.67 22.64
CA THR A 27 -11.09 -5.71 23.48
C THR A 27 -12.28 -6.38 22.76
N SER A 28 -13.34 -6.68 23.52
CA SER A 28 -14.59 -7.21 22.97
C SER A 28 -15.34 -6.18 22.10
N ASP A 29 -15.13 -4.89 22.33
CA ASP A 29 -15.77 -3.80 21.56
C ASP A 29 -15.41 -3.88 20.07
N VAL A 30 -14.20 -4.34 19.76
CA VAL A 30 -13.71 -4.56 18.39
C VAL A 30 -14.48 -5.69 17.71
N ARG A 31 -14.92 -6.71 18.45
CA ARG A 31 -15.51 -7.92 17.86
C ARG A 31 -16.77 -7.60 17.07
N ASN A 32 -17.63 -6.74 17.62
CA ASN A 32 -18.92 -6.38 17.02
C ASN A 32 -18.76 -5.52 15.75
N THR A 33 -17.66 -4.77 15.61
CA THR A 33 -17.41 -3.93 14.44
C THR A 33 -16.88 -4.74 13.25
N THR A 34 -16.07 -5.78 13.52
CA THR A 34 -15.42 -6.58 12.47
C THR A 34 -16.37 -7.37 11.57
N ALA A 35 -17.60 -7.64 12.01
CA ALA A 35 -18.56 -8.41 11.21
C ALA A 35 -18.92 -7.72 9.89
N LYS A 36 -19.08 -6.39 9.92
CA LYS A 36 -19.40 -5.57 8.73
C LYS A 36 -18.19 -4.81 8.20
N ASN A 37 -17.27 -4.43 9.08
CA ASN A 37 -16.08 -3.64 8.77
C ASN A 37 -14.84 -4.41 9.24
N PRO A 38 -14.33 -5.35 8.44
CA PRO A 38 -13.11 -6.09 8.77
C PRO A 38 -11.96 -5.13 9.11
N LEU A 39 -11.13 -5.51 10.07
CA LEU A 39 -9.92 -4.74 10.39
C LEU A 39 -8.89 -4.96 9.29
N VAL A 40 -8.11 -3.94 8.96
CA VAL A 40 -7.09 -4.05 7.91
C VAL A 40 -5.77 -4.50 8.53
N LEU A 41 -5.19 -5.58 8.00
CA LEU A 41 -3.85 -6.06 8.36
C LEU A 41 -2.88 -5.88 7.19
N ASP A 42 -1.70 -5.36 7.52
CA ASP A 42 -0.55 -5.28 6.63
C ASP A 42 0.50 -6.34 6.95
N CYS A 43 1.28 -6.72 5.93
CA CYS A 43 2.39 -7.66 6.02
C CYS A 43 2.01 -8.97 6.72
N VAL A 44 0.88 -9.57 6.32
CA VAL A 44 0.36 -10.79 6.96
C VAL A 44 1.25 -11.99 6.63
N GLN A 45 1.70 -12.67 7.67
CA GLN A 45 2.52 -13.88 7.60
C GLN A 45 1.76 -15.06 8.22
N PHE A 46 1.72 -16.19 7.53
CA PHE A 46 1.18 -17.45 8.07
C PHE A 46 2.31 -18.36 8.55
N GLU A 47 2.16 -18.92 9.74
CA GLU A 47 3.16 -19.77 10.39
C GLU A 47 2.52 -21.03 10.98
N LEU A 48 3.24 -22.14 10.95
CA LEU A 48 2.87 -23.33 11.71
C LEU A 48 3.12 -23.14 13.20
N GLU A 49 2.12 -23.47 14.01
CA GLU A 49 2.22 -23.37 15.46
C GLU A 49 3.38 -24.23 16.01
N GLY A 50 4.21 -23.64 16.87
CA GLY A 50 5.32 -24.33 17.54
C GLY A 50 6.62 -24.44 16.73
N THR A 51 6.59 -24.32 15.40
CA THR A 51 7.80 -24.38 14.56
C THR A 51 8.25 -23.03 14.01
N ASN A 52 7.34 -22.03 13.98
CA ASN A 52 7.53 -20.75 13.28
C ASN A 52 7.92 -20.93 11.80
N GLU A 53 7.59 -22.07 11.19
CA GLU A 53 7.79 -22.28 9.76
C GLU A 53 6.75 -21.50 8.97
N ILE A 54 7.21 -20.64 8.05
CA ILE A 54 6.32 -19.86 7.18
C ILE A 54 5.64 -20.79 6.17
N VAL A 55 4.32 -20.63 6.05
CA VAL A 55 3.47 -21.33 5.08
C VAL A 55 2.73 -20.33 4.18
N GLY A 56 2.30 -20.80 3.02
CA GLY A 56 1.41 -20.07 2.14
C GLY A 56 0.01 -20.66 2.15
N LEU A 57 -0.85 -20.02 1.37
CA LEU A 57 -2.22 -20.47 1.15
C LEU A 57 -2.29 -21.67 0.21
N ASP A 58 -1.24 -21.97 -0.56
CA ASP A 58 -1.20 -23.16 -1.41
C ASP A 58 -1.19 -24.43 -0.54
N GLU A 59 -0.45 -24.42 0.57
CA GLU A 59 -0.25 -25.59 1.44
C GLU A 59 -1.28 -25.68 2.58
N CYS A 60 -1.84 -24.53 3.01
CA CYS A 60 -2.66 -24.48 4.23
C CYS A 60 -4.17 -24.34 4.00
N GLU A 61 -4.62 -24.25 2.75
CA GLU A 61 -6.04 -24.10 2.42
C GLU A 61 -6.67 -25.41 1.91
N PRO A 62 -7.73 -25.93 2.56
CA PRO A 62 -8.36 -27.21 2.19
C PRO A 62 -8.90 -27.31 0.77
N CYS A 63 -9.10 -26.17 0.10
CA CYS A 63 -9.55 -26.12 -1.29
C CYS A 63 -8.42 -26.30 -2.31
N GLN A 64 -7.16 -26.36 -1.87
CA GLN A 64 -6.00 -26.51 -2.74
C GLN A 64 -5.59 -27.99 -2.88
N PRO A 65 -5.15 -28.43 -4.08
CA PRO A 65 -4.57 -29.76 -4.27
C PRO A 65 -3.31 -30.00 -3.43
N GLU A 66 -2.54 -28.94 -3.17
CA GLU A 66 -1.32 -28.98 -2.36
C GLU A 66 -1.57 -28.93 -0.84
N TYR A 67 -2.83 -29.00 -0.39
CA TYR A 67 -3.18 -28.95 1.01
C TYR A 67 -2.60 -30.11 1.82
N ASP A 68 -1.80 -29.79 2.83
CA ASP A 68 -1.21 -30.76 3.75
C ASP A 68 -1.92 -30.69 5.11
N LEU A 69 -2.94 -31.55 5.29
CA LEU A 69 -3.77 -31.57 6.51
C LEU A 69 -2.96 -31.86 7.78
N GLU A 70 -2.01 -32.79 7.71
CA GLU A 70 -1.24 -33.21 8.87
C GLU A 70 -0.28 -32.10 9.31
N ARG A 71 0.34 -31.42 8.35
CA ARG A 71 1.26 -30.32 8.61
C ARG A 71 0.55 -29.02 8.98
N CYS A 72 -0.55 -28.68 8.31
CA CYS A 72 -1.23 -27.40 8.43
C CYS A 72 -2.47 -27.45 9.35
N ARG A 73 -2.46 -28.33 10.36
CA ARG A 73 -3.57 -28.46 11.32
C ARG A 73 -3.76 -27.21 12.18
N HIS A 74 -2.67 -26.55 12.56
CA HIS A 74 -2.65 -25.37 13.41
C HIS A 74 -1.81 -24.27 12.76
N VAL A 75 -2.51 -23.35 12.08
CA VAL A 75 -1.88 -22.22 11.39
C VAL A 75 -2.16 -20.97 12.20
N THR A 76 -1.09 -20.31 12.63
CA THR A 76 -1.15 -18.96 13.20
C THR A 76 -0.88 -17.93 12.11
N PHE A 77 -1.35 -16.72 12.33
CA PHE A 77 -1.00 -15.58 11.51
C PHE A 77 -0.43 -14.47 12.37
N THR A 78 0.49 -13.70 11.80
CA THR A 78 0.91 -12.40 12.33
C THR A 78 0.63 -11.32 11.29
N GLY A 79 0.32 -10.11 11.73
CA GLY A 79 0.10 -8.97 10.83
C GLY A 79 0.13 -7.65 11.57
N VAL A 80 0.45 -6.57 10.87
CA VAL A 80 0.49 -5.22 11.41
C VAL A 80 -0.90 -4.59 11.31
N LEU A 81 -1.48 -4.23 12.44
CA LEU A 81 -2.74 -3.53 12.56
C LEU A 81 -2.47 -2.06 12.92
N GLU A 82 -3.04 -1.15 12.13
CA GLU A 82 -3.03 0.28 12.44
C GLU A 82 -4.27 0.65 13.26
N ILE A 83 -4.06 1.20 14.46
CA ILE A 83 -5.11 1.54 15.42
C ILE A 83 -5.15 3.06 15.60
N SER A 84 -6.32 3.64 15.33
CA SER A 84 -6.65 5.04 15.61
C SER A 84 -7.47 5.22 16.89
N ASN A 85 -7.99 4.14 17.48
CA ASN A 85 -8.82 4.18 18.68
C ASN A 85 -8.25 3.26 19.77
N LEU A 86 -7.60 3.83 20.80
CA LEU A 86 -6.99 3.07 21.89
C LEU A 86 -7.99 2.22 22.69
N LYS A 87 -9.30 2.51 22.66
CA LYS A 87 -10.31 1.66 23.31
C LYS A 87 -10.40 0.25 22.72
N TRP A 88 -9.81 0.05 21.54
CA TRP A 88 -9.68 -1.25 20.92
C TRP A 88 -8.62 -2.11 21.61
N LEU A 89 -7.68 -1.52 22.34
CA LEU A 89 -6.64 -2.22 23.07
C LEU A 89 -7.03 -2.45 24.53
N SER A 90 -6.62 -3.59 25.06
CA SER A 90 -6.73 -3.86 26.49
C SER A 90 -5.81 -2.94 27.31
N PRO A 91 -6.19 -2.58 28.55
CA PRO A 91 -5.34 -1.78 29.43
C PRO A 91 -3.92 -2.34 29.57
N GLU A 92 -3.79 -3.66 29.70
CA GLU A 92 -2.51 -4.35 29.83
C GLU A 92 -1.64 -4.17 28.58
N THR A 93 -2.25 -4.14 27.40
CA THR A 93 -1.54 -3.88 26.14
C THR A 93 -1.12 -2.42 26.04
N ILE A 94 -1.96 -1.48 26.47
CA ILE A 94 -1.62 -0.05 26.51
C ILE A 94 -0.43 0.19 27.44
N ASP A 95 -0.42 -0.43 28.62
CA ASP A 95 0.70 -0.35 29.57
C ASP A 95 1.99 -0.91 28.97
N THR A 96 1.88 -2.06 28.28
CA THR A 96 3.02 -2.68 27.58
C THR A 96 3.59 -1.78 26.49
N ILE A 97 2.71 -1.15 25.68
CA ILE A 97 3.12 -0.18 24.67
C ILE A 97 3.77 1.05 25.31
N GLY A 98 3.22 1.55 26.43
CA GLY A 98 3.79 2.64 27.19
C GLY A 98 5.22 2.35 27.64
N GLY A 99 5.48 1.16 28.19
CA GLY A 99 6.82 0.71 28.55
C GLY A 99 7.77 0.62 27.35
N ALA A 100 7.31 0.08 26.22
CA ALA A 100 8.11 0.00 25.00
C ALA A 100 8.44 1.39 24.42
N LEU A 101 7.49 2.32 24.47
CA LEU A 101 7.68 3.72 24.07
C LEU A 101 8.71 4.42 24.94
N GLN A 102 8.64 4.22 26.26
CA GLN A 102 9.63 4.75 27.19
C GLN A 102 11.04 4.30 26.82
N GLU A 103 11.20 3.02 26.48
CA GLU A 103 12.48 2.47 26.07
C GLU A 103 12.96 3.04 24.73
N ARG A 104 12.08 3.16 23.73
CA ARG A 104 12.42 3.77 22.43
C ARG A 104 12.84 5.23 22.57
N ASP A 105 12.11 6.03 23.35
CA ASP A 105 12.47 7.42 23.65
C ASP A 105 13.83 7.50 24.36
N ARG A 106 14.07 6.62 25.35
CA ARG A 106 15.36 6.54 26.05
C ARG A 106 16.50 6.28 25.07
N VAL A 107 16.36 5.30 24.17
CA VAL A 107 17.37 4.96 23.15
C VAL A 107 17.59 6.13 22.18
N ALA A 108 16.52 6.76 21.68
CA ALA A 108 16.61 7.90 20.75
C ALA A 108 17.33 9.10 21.38
N ARG A 109 17.09 9.37 22.67
CA ARG A 109 17.78 10.44 23.41
C ARG A 109 19.26 10.14 23.61
N ILE A 110 19.61 8.92 23.98
CA ILE A 110 21.02 8.50 24.13
C ILE A 110 21.76 8.65 22.80
N ALA A 111 21.12 8.30 21.69
CA ALA A 111 21.69 8.43 20.35
C ALA A 111 21.93 9.90 19.96
N THR A 112 21.04 10.81 20.34
CA THR A 112 21.12 12.24 19.99
C THR A 112 22.04 13.02 20.95
N HIS A 113 22.07 12.64 22.23
CA HIS A 113 22.77 13.35 23.29
C HIS A 113 23.49 12.36 24.22
N ARG A 114 24.79 12.15 23.98
CA ARG A 114 25.65 11.27 24.81
C ARG A 114 25.63 11.59 26.32
N ASN A 115 25.33 12.84 26.69
CA ASN A 115 25.32 13.31 28.08
C ASN A 115 23.91 13.65 28.58
N ALA A 116 22.84 13.28 27.85
CA ALA A 116 21.49 13.48 28.36
C ALA A 116 21.31 12.61 29.61
N LEU A 117 21.22 13.26 30.77
CA LEU A 117 20.84 12.61 32.02
C LEU A 117 19.48 11.92 31.81
N PRO A 118 19.28 10.72 32.38
CA PRO A 118 18.01 10.01 32.31
C PRO A 118 16.96 10.74 33.17
N ASP A 119 16.47 11.87 32.68
CA ASP A 119 15.38 12.66 33.28
C ASP A 119 14.00 12.04 33.01
N SER A 120 13.97 10.73 32.71
CA SER A 120 12.79 9.97 32.34
C SER A 120 12.10 9.28 33.51
N GLN A 121 12.53 9.52 34.75
CA GLN A 121 12.04 8.80 35.94
C GLN A 121 10.58 9.13 36.36
N GLY A 122 9.86 9.99 35.63
CA GLY A 122 8.49 10.36 36.00
C GLY A 122 7.44 10.32 34.89
N ARG A 123 7.79 9.95 33.64
CA ARG A 123 6.79 9.94 32.55
C ARG A 123 6.06 8.62 32.48
N ASN A 124 4.75 8.66 32.70
CA ASN A 124 3.86 7.54 32.44
C ASN A 124 3.37 7.62 30.98
N TYR A 125 4.07 6.93 30.08
CA TYR A 125 3.73 6.91 28.66
C TYR A 125 2.36 6.29 28.36
N ALA A 126 1.80 5.45 29.25
CA ALA A 126 0.45 4.91 29.08
C ALA A 126 -0.63 6.00 29.32
N GLU A 127 -0.43 6.85 30.32
CA GLU A 127 -1.28 8.03 30.55
C GLU A 127 -1.15 9.04 29.42
N GLU A 128 0.08 9.30 28.96
CA GLU A 128 0.34 10.19 27.83
C GLU A 128 -0.34 9.68 26.55
N LEU A 129 -0.29 8.38 26.25
CA LEU A 129 -1.01 7.78 25.13
C LEU A 129 -2.52 8.00 25.22
N ASN A 130 -3.12 7.71 26.39
CA ASN A 130 -4.55 7.93 26.60
C ASN A 130 -4.92 9.42 26.44
N PHE A 131 -4.07 10.31 26.95
CA PHE A 131 -4.24 11.74 26.79
C PHE A 131 -4.21 12.13 25.30
N TRP A 132 -3.18 11.73 24.55
CA TRP A 132 -3.04 12.11 23.13
C TRP A 132 -4.17 11.61 22.24
N PHE A 133 -4.63 10.38 22.45
CA PHE A 133 -5.74 9.82 21.68
C PHE A 133 -7.10 10.40 22.09
N SER A 134 -7.21 11.03 23.26
CA SER A 134 -8.43 11.73 23.67
C SER A 134 -8.63 13.07 22.92
N PHE A 135 -7.58 13.65 22.34
CA PHE A 135 -7.65 14.92 21.59
C PHE A 135 -7.90 14.74 20.08
N ASP A 136 -8.17 13.53 19.60
CA ASP A 136 -8.39 13.23 18.18
C ASP A 136 -7.32 13.87 17.26
N LEU A 137 -6.05 13.79 17.66
CA LEU A 137 -4.92 14.38 16.92
C LEU A 137 -4.61 13.65 15.60
N GLY A 138 -5.48 12.74 15.15
CA GLY A 138 -5.23 11.87 13.99
C GLY A 138 -4.05 10.92 14.19
N LEU A 139 -3.58 10.74 15.43
CA LEU A 139 -2.49 9.83 15.75
C LEU A 139 -2.91 8.39 15.54
N LYS A 140 -1.97 7.59 15.04
CA LYS A 140 -2.17 6.17 14.81
C LYS A 140 -0.99 5.41 15.37
N ILE A 141 -1.27 4.26 15.98
CA ILE A 141 -0.26 3.31 16.43
C ILE A 141 -0.31 2.06 15.59
N ARG A 142 0.85 1.45 15.36
CA ARG A 142 0.96 0.19 14.64
C ARG A 142 1.26 -0.91 15.64
N VAL A 143 0.49 -1.99 15.62
CA VAL A 143 0.68 -3.14 16.52
C VAL A 143 0.75 -4.43 15.70
N ILE A 144 1.67 -5.32 16.03
CA ILE A 144 1.76 -6.66 15.46
C ILE A 144 0.79 -7.54 16.24
N ILE A 145 -0.26 -8.01 15.58
CA ILE A 145 -1.25 -8.93 16.14
C ILE A 145 -0.92 -10.35 15.70
N ARG A 146 -0.92 -11.29 16.63
CA ARG A 146 -0.82 -12.74 16.40
C ARG A 146 -2.16 -13.40 16.72
N GLY A 147 -2.68 -14.20 15.80
CA GLY A 147 -3.92 -14.94 16.00
C GLY A 147 -3.87 -16.34 15.38
N GLU A 148 -4.86 -17.16 15.69
CA GLU A 148 -5.04 -18.49 15.09
C GLU A 148 -6.04 -18.41 13.94
N LYS A 149 -5.68 -18.96 12.78
CA LYS A 149 -6.58 -19.04 11.61
C LYS A 149 -7.65 -20.09 11.87
N TRP A 150 -8.91 -19.70 11.71
CA TRP A 150 -10.05 -20.60 11.98
C TRP A 150 -10.76 -21.12 10.74
N MET A 151 -11.01 -20.23 9.77
CA MET A 151 -11.69 -20.58 8.53
C MET A 151 -10.72 -20.54 7.34
N PRO A 152 -11.04 -21.24 6.24
CA PRO A 152 -10.43 -20.96 4.95
C PRO A 152 -10.48 -19.47 4.63
N VAL A 153 -9.39 -18.91 4.13
CA VAL A 153 -9.39 -17.51 3.70
C VAL A 153 -10.28 -17.33 2.47
N SER A 154 -10.89 -16.16 2.35
CA SER A 154 -11.81 -15.82 1.26
C SER A 154 -11.20 -14.74 0.39
N TYR A 155 -10.80 -15.09 -0.83
CA TYR A 155 -10.20 -14.15 -1.78
C TYR A 155 -11.15 -13.82 -2.93
N LEU A 156 -11.55 -12.56 -3.08
CA LEU A 156 -12.48 -12.07 -4.13
C LEU A 156 -13.89 -12.71 -4.07
N GLN A 157 -14.26 -13.32 -2.95
CA GLN A 157 -15.58 -13.94 -2.77
C GLN A 157 -16.41 -13.29 -1.65
N SER A 158 -15.77 -12.58 -0.74
CA SER A 158 -16.45 -11.96 0.40
C SER A 158 -17.21 -10.72 -0.03
N ILE A 159 -18.45 -10.57 0.45
CA ILE A 159 -19.24 -9.34 0.26
C ILE A 159 -18.59 -8.17 1.02
N HIS A 160 -17.92 -8.45 2.13
CA HIS A 160 -17.28 -7.42 2.98
C HIS A 160 -15.91 -7.00 2.45
N VAL A 161 -15.22 -7.88 1.71
CA VAL A 161 -13.91 -7.62 1.11
C VAL A 161 -13.95 -8.06 -0.36
N PRO A 162 -14.73 -7.37 -1.22
CA PRO A 162 -15.03 -7.84 -2.57
C PRO A 162 -13.83 -7.81 -3.52
N LYS A 163 -12.78 -7.04 -3.17
CA LYS A 163 -11.58 -6.85 -4.00
C LYS A 163 -10.30 -7.36 -3.34
N GLY A 164 -10.41 -8.04 -2.20
CA GLY A 164 -9.26 -8.39 -1.38
C GLY A 164 -9.36 -9.79 -0.79
N LEU A 165 -8.43 -10.07 0.13
CA LEU A 165 -8.32 -11.31 0.86
C LEU A 165 -8.88 -11.10 2.26
N MET A 166 -9.85 -11.91 2.66
CA MET A 166 -10.44 -11.88 3.99
C MET A 166 -9.98 -13.09 4.81
N LEU A 167 -9.48 -12.81 6.00
CA LEU A 167 -9.05 -13.77 7.00
C LEU A 167 -10.03 -13.78 8.18
N VAL A 168 -10.32 -14.95 8.74
CA VAL A 168 -11.14 -15.10 9.94
C VAL A 168 -10.34 -15.83 11.01
N ALA A 169 -10.15 -15.16 12.14
CA ALA A 169 -9.44 -15.71 13.28
C ALA A 169 -10.35 -16.57 14.16
N ARG A 170 -9.77 -17.39 15.04
CA ARG A 170 -10.48 -18.24 16.02
C ARG A 170 -11.33 -17.46 17.01
N SER A 171 -10.92 -16.24 17.31
CA SER A 171 -11.72 -15.24 18.05
C SER A 171 -13.02 -14.83 17.34
N THR A 172 -13.24 -15.30 16.10
CA THR A 172 -14.29 -14.91 15.14
C THR A 172 -14.16 -13.50 14.54
N ARG A 173 -13.08 -12.77 14.86
CA ARG A 173 -12.79 -11.48 14.22
C ARG A 173 -12.40 -11.67 12.76
N ARG A 174 -12.78 -10.68 11.94
CA ARG A 174 -12.52 -10.67 10.50
C ARG A 174 -11.49 -9.61 10.16
N TYR A 175 -10.58 -9.97 9.28
CA TYR A 175 -9.51 -9.11 8.80
C TYR A 175 -9.53 -9.03 7.28
N GLU A 176 -9.44 -7.82 6.75
CA GLU A 176 -9.00 -7.57 5.38
C GLU A 176 -7.47 -7.59 5.36
N VAL A 177 -6.89 -8.41 4.49
CA VAL A 177 -5.44 -8.49 4.31
C VAL A 177 -5.05 -7.54 3.19
N ALA A 178 -4.50 -6.39 3.55
CA ALA A 178 -4.02 -5.39 2.60
C ALA A 178 -2.73 -5.84 1.90
N SER A 179 -1.82 -6.47 2.65
CA SER A 179 -0.55 -6.98 2.13
C SER A 179 -0.13 -8.28 2.82
N LEU A 180 0.57 -9.15 2.08
CA LEU A 180 1.15 -10.40 2.59
C LEU A 180 2.66 -10.21 2.78
N HIS A 181 3.23 -10.87 3.78
CA HIS A 181 4.68 -11.04 3.90
C HIS A 181 5.22 -11.75 2.65
N ILE A 182 6.41 -11.36 2.18
CA ILE A 182 6.96 -11.80 0.88
C ILE A 182 7.05 -13.33 0.75
N GLU A 183 7.52 -14.02 1.79
CA GLU A 183 7.64 -15.49 1.74
C GLU A 183 6.27 -16.18 1.75
N THR A 184 5.31 -15.63 2.50
CA THR A 184 3.92 -16.11 2.48
C THR A 184 3.28 -15.85 1.12
N TYR A 185 3.52 -14.68 0.52
CA TYR A 185 3.03 -14.33 -0.81
C TYR A 185 3.54 -15.31 -1.87
N GLU A 186 4.86 -15.56 -1.93
CA GLU A 186 5.46 -16.49 -2.90
C GLU A 186 4.86 -17.89 -2.79
N ARG A 187 4.67 -18.38 -1.56
CA ARG A 187 4.01 -19.67 -1.28
C ARG A 187 2.49 -19.66 -1.49
N SER A 188 1.88 -18.51 -1.73
CA SER A 188 0.44 -18.37 -1.98
C SER A 188 0.10 -18.04 -3.43
N ARG A 189 1.10 -18.01 -4.32
CA ARG A 189 0.93 -17.51 -5.70
C ARG A 189 -0.10 -18.31 -6.48
N LYS A 190 -0.12 -19.65 -6.35
CA LYS A 190 -1.08 -20.47 -7.11
C LYS A 190 -2.50 -20.27 -6.58
N TYR A 191 -2.69 -20.26 -5.27
CA TYR A 191 -3.97 -19.97 -4.62
C TYR A 191 -4.53 -18.65 -5.14
N LEU A 192 -3.72 -17.58 -5.09
CA LEU A 192 -4.15 -16.24 -5.52
C LEU A 192 -4.46 -16.22 -7.03
N ALA A 193 -3.65 -16.87 -7.86
CA ALA A 193 -3.86 -16.92 -9.31
C ALA A 193 -5.11 -17.73 -9.69
N ARG A 194 -5.35 -18.88 -9.04
CA ARG A 194 -6.53 -19.75 -9.21
C ARG A 194 -7.82 -19.01 -8.89
N TRP A 195 -7.89 -18.33 -7.76
CA TRP A 195 -9.04 -17.53 -7.35
C TRP A 195 -9.25 -16.30 -8.24
N ARG A 196 -8.17 -15.61 -8.67
CA ARG A 196 -8.24 -14.53 -9.66
C ARG A 196 -8.86 -15.02 -10.96
N LEU A 197 -8.38 -16.15 -11.50
CA LEU A 197 -8.91 -16.73 -12.73
C LEU A 197 -10.40 -17.02 -12.57
N LEU A 198 -10.80 -17.74 -11.53
CA LEU A 198 -12.21 -18.07 -11.27
C LEU A 198 -13.11 -16.83 -11.23
N HIS A 199 -12.69 -15.81 -10.48
CA HIS A 199 -13.43 -14.56 -10.36
C HIS A 199 -13.47 -13.77 -11.68
N GLU A 200 -12.38 -13.78 -12.44
CA GLU A 200 -12.31 -13.11 -13.73
C GLU A 200 -13.23 -13.76 -14.77
N LEU A 201 -13.27 -15.10 -14.84
CA LEU A 201 -14.20 -15.82 -15.71
C LEU A 201 -15.66 -15.50 -15.36
N GLN A 202 -16.00 -15.41 -14.06
CA GLN A 202 -17.33 -14.99 -13.62
C GLN A 202 -17.64 -13.53 -14.01
N LYS A 203 -16.67 -12.63 -13.89
CA LYS A 203 -16.83 -11.24 -14.35
C LYS A 203 -17.08 -11.15 -15.85
N LEU A 204 -16.34 -11.91 -16.67
CA LEU A 204 -16.55 -11.95 -18.11
C LEU A 204 -17.97 -12.41 -18.47
N LEU A 205 -18.51 -13.41 -17.77
CA LEU A 205 -19.92 -13.81 -17.93
C LEU A 205 -20.90 -12.68 -17.60
N GLY A 206 -20.63 -11.92 -16.53
CA GLY A 206 -21.46 -10.77 -16.15
C GLY A 206 -21.42 -9.66 -17.21
N ILE A 207 -20.24 -9.36 -17.76
CA ILE A 207 -20.07 -8.37 -18.85
C ILE A 207 -20.84 -8.81 -20.09
N ASP A 208 -20.70 -10.08 -20.50
CA ASP A 208 -21.41 -10.65 -21.66
C ASP A 208 -22.93 -10.72 -21.46
N ALA A 209 -23.41 -10.90 -20.21
CA ALA A 209 -24.83 -10.83 -19.89
C ALA A 209 -25.40 -9.41 -20.10
N GLY A 210 -24.57 -8.38 -19.93
CA GLY A 210 -24.89 -6.97 -20.13
C GLY A 210 -24.88 -6.14 -18.84
N PRO A 211 -25.00 -4.80 -18.94
CA PRO A 211 -24.91 -3.90 -17.80
C PRO A 211 -25.91 -4.22 -16.69
N GLY A 212 -25.46 -4.23 -15.44
CA GLY A 212 -26.29 -4.47 -14.26
C GLY A 212 -26.73 -5.93 -14.06
N LYS A 213 -26.31 -6.86 -14.92
CA LYS A 213 -26.63 -8.28 -14.77
C LYS A 213 -25.57 -9.05 -14.02
N SER A 214 -26.02 -10.10 -13.34
CA SER A 214 -25.14 -11.08 -12.71
C SER A 214 -24.61 -12.07 -13.74
N TRP A 215 -23.49 -12.72 -13.44
CA TRP A 215 -22.95 -13.82 -14.25
C TRP A 215 -23.95 -14.98 -14.40
N SER A 216 -24.87 -15.14 -13.45
CA SER A 216 -25.95 -16.12 -13.50
C SER A 216 -26.97 -15.84 -14.62
N ASP A 217 -27.04 -14.61 -15.10
CA ASP A 217 -28.01 -14.16 -16.11
C ASP A 217 -27.46 -14.28 -17.55
N ASN A 218 -26.24 -14.81 -17.68
CA ASN A 218 -25.60 -15.02 -18.96
C ASN A 218 -26.38 -16.04 -19.81
N LYS A 219 -26.76 -15.64 -21.02
CA LYS A 219 -27.59 -16.44 -21.94
C LYS A 219 -26.80 -17.35 -22.86
N THR A 220 -25.47 -17.25 -22.88
CA THR A 220 -24.62 -18.10 -23.71
C THR A 220 -24.78 -19.55 -23.24
N PRO A 221 -25.12 -20.50 -24.13
CA PRO A 221 -25.29 -21.91 -23.75
C PRO A 221 -24.04 -22.47 -23.08
N LEU A 222 -24.20 -23.38 -22.09
CA LEU A 222 -23.06 -23.95 -21.35
C LEU A 222 -22.01 -24.59 -22.27
N ALA A 223 -22.45 -25.30 -23.31
CA ALA A 223 -21.56 -25.93 -24.29
C ALA A 223 -20.72 -24.92 -25.11
N GLY A 224 -21.19 -23.67 -25.24
CA GLY A 224 -20.47 -22.60 -25.93
C GLY A 224 -19.48 -21.84 -25.04
N ARG A 225 -19.44 -22.12 -23.73
CA ARG A 225 -18.55 -21.45 -22.77
C ARG A 225 -17.20 -22.18 -22.72
N THR A 226 -16.52 -22.29 -23.85
CA THR A 226 -15.21 -22.95 -23.99
C THR A 226 -14.07 -22.07 -23.46
N PRO A 227 -12.89 -22.64 -23.14
CA PRO A 227 -11.69 -21.86 -22.83
C PRO A 227 -11.34 -20.81 -23.90
N GLU A 228 -11.44 -21.14 -25.19
CA GLU A 228 -11.21 -20.21 -26.31
C GLU A 228 -12.19 -19.05 -26.28
N TRP A 229 -13.47 -19.33 -26.02
CA TRP A 229 -14.50 -18.30 -25.91
C TRP A 229 -14.22 -17.33 -24.75
N PHE A 230 -13.76 -17.84 -23.60
CA PHE A 230 -13.34 -16.99 -22.49
C PHE A 230 -12.11 -16.15 -22.82
N ALA A 231 -11.14 -16.70 -23.55
CA ALA A 231 -9.98 -15.94 -24.00
C ALA A 231 -10.38 -14.80 -24.95
N GLU A 232 -11.28 -15.06 -25.90
CA GLU A 232 -11.84 -14.03 -26.78
C GLU A 232 -12.59 -12.94 -26.02
N LEU A 233 -13.42 -13.32 -25.03
CA LEU A 233 -14.11 -12.35 -24.17
C LEU A 233 -13.12 -11.49 -23.37
N TYR A 234 -12.06 -12.10 -22.85
CA TYR A 234 -11.02 -11.38 -22.11
C TYR A 234 -10.33 -10.34 -23.00
N LEU A 235 -9.92 -10.73 -24.20
CA LEU A 235 -9.28 -9.80 -25.15
C LEU A 235 -10.23 -8.66 -25.53
N ARG A 236 -11.50 -8.99 -25.82
CA ARG A 236 -12.52 -8.02 -26.23
C ARG A 236 -12.87 -7.02 -25.13
N HIS A 237 -13.06 -7.48 -23.89
CA HIS A 237 -13.65 -6.67 -22.82
C HIS A 237 -12.66 -6.21 -21.75
N ARG A 238 -11.47 -6.79 -21.69
CA ARG A 238 -10.47 -6.48 -20.65
C ARG A 238 -9.23 -5.94 -21.30
N ALA A 239 -8.40 -6.80 -21.91
CA ALA A 239 -7.06 -6.45 -22.41
C ALA A 239 -7.02 -5.21 -23.31
N TYR A 240 -8.05 -5.02 -24.15
CA TYR A 240 -8.13 -3.88 -25.08
C TYR A 240 -9.26 -2.90 -24.75
N SER A 241 -9.83 -2.96 -23.55
CA SER A 241 -10.89 -2.06 -23.11
C SER A 241 -10.44 -0.60 -23.11
N PHE A 242 -11.34 0.30 -23.48
CA PHE A 242 -11.11 1.74 -23.45
C PHE A 242 -10.80 2.25 -22.03
N GLU A 243 -11.40 1.63 -21.01
CA GLU A 243 -11.13 1.98 -19.61
C GLU A 243 -9.68 1.68 -19.22
N GLN A 244 -9.16 0.51 -19.61
CA GLN A 244 -7.76 0.17 -19.35
C GLN A 244 -6.84 1.18 -20.00
N ARG A 245 -7.03 1.53 -21.27
CA ARG A 245 -6.20 2.54 -21.97
C ARG A 245 -6.16 3.90 -21.26
N ARG A 246 -7.13 4.20 -20.40
CA ARG A 246 -7.23 5.46 -19.65
C ARG A 246 -6.81 5.34 -18.19
N GLN A 247 -6.32 4.18 -17.73
CA GLN A 247 -5.93 3.98 -16.35
C GLN A 247 -4.60 3.24 -16.25
N ARG A 248 -3.59 3.89 -15.66
CA ARG A 248 -2.32 3.28 -15.27
C ARG A 248 -2.33 2.99 -13.77
N PRO A 249 -2.54 1.74 -13.33
CA PRO A 249 -2.71 1.41 -11.91
C PRO A 249 -1.42 1.56 -11.09
N ILE A 250 -0.25 1.41 -11.72
CA ILE A 250 1.05 1.64 -11.09
C ILE A 250 1.60 2.95 -11.65
N TYR A 251 1.61 3.97 -10.81
CA TYR A 251 2.10 5.28 -11.17
C TYR A 251 2.71 5.93 -9.92
N ASP A 252 3.63 6.84 -10.13
CA ASP A 252 4.17 7.69 -9.08
C ASP A 252 3.47 9.05 -9.17
N SER A 253 2.72 9.41 -8.14
CA SER A 253 1.94 10.65 -8.12
C SER A 253 2.79 11.90 -8.32
N ASP A 254 4.08 11.83 -7.99
CA ASP A 254 4.97 12.98 -7.95
C ASP A 254 5.74 13.14 -9.27
N SER A 255 6.02 12.04 -9.97
CA SER A 255 6.74 12.07 -11.26
C SER A 255 5.85 11.96 -12.49
N ASP A 256 4.67 11.36 -12.37
CA ASP A 256 3.81 11.04 -13.51
C ASP A 256 2.82 12.17 -13.86
N SER A 257 3.33 13.16 -14.59
CA SER A 257 2.56 14.33 -15.01
C SER A 257 1.36 14.05 -15.94
N ASP A 258 1.23 12.84 -16.50
CA ASP A 258 0.12 12.42 -17.36
C ASP A 258 -1.08 11.86 -16.59
N ILE A 259 -0.95 11.63 -15.28
CA ILE A 259 -2.01 11.15 -14.40
C ILE A 259 -2.79 12.34 -13.83
N GLU A 260 -4.11 12.19 -13.76
CA GLU A 260 -5.00 13.14 -13.10
C GLU A 260 -4.78 13.06 -11.57
N PRO A 261 -4.39 14.16 -10.89
CA PRO A 261 -4.12 14.14 -9.46
C PRO A 261 -5.30 13.61 -8.65
N GLY A 262 -5.03 12.65 -7.76
CA GLY A 262 -6.07 12.01 -6.93
C GLY A 262 -7.01 11.05 -7.65
N ALA A 263 -6.80 10.78 -8.94
CA ALA A 263 -7.70 9.94 -9.73
C ALA A 263 -7.31 8.45 -9.77
N ASN A 264 -6.49 7.97 -8.82
CA ASN A 264 -6.08 6.56 -8.71
C ASN A 264 -5.59 5.96 -10.04
N GLY A 265 -4.69 6.68 -10.71
CA GLY A 265 -4.03 6.23 -11.93
C GLY A 265 -4.79 6.58 -13.21
N ARG A 266 -5.90 7.30 -13.15
CA ARG A 266 -6.58 7.76 -14.37
C ARG A 266 -5.72 8.77 -15.12
N LEU A 267 -5.54 8.53 -16.41
CA LEU A 267 -4.82 9.44 -17.31
C LEU A 267 -5.64 10.70 -17.60
N LYS A 268 -4.95 11.83 -17.75
CA LYS A 268 -5.52 13.12 -18.15
C LYS A 268 -6.31 12.98 -19.45
N ARG A 269 -7.36 13.80 -19.62
CA ARG A 269 -8.22 13.76 -20.81
C ARG A 269 -7.40 13.90 -22.10
N GLY A 270 -7.65 12.99 -23.06
CA GLY A 270 -6.94 12.95 -24.34
C GLY A 270 -5.60 12.19 -24.29
N ARG A 271 -5.18 11.68 -23.13
CA ARG A 271 -4.09 10.74 -23.00
C ARG A 271 -4.63 9.32 -22.91
N GLU A 272 -4.01 8.43 -23.65
CA GLU A 272 -4.22 6.99 -23.58
C GLU A 272 -2.85 6.34 -23.49
N HIS A 273 -2.71 5.32 -22.66
CA HIS A 273 -1.57 4.43 -22.72
C HIS A 273 -1.88 3.28 -23.66
N SER A 274 -0.86 2.80 -24.38
CA SER A 274 -0.97 1.54 -25.09
C SER A 274 -0.81 0.40 -24.08
N PRO A 275 -1.84 -0.40 -23.79
CA PRO A 275 -1.65 -1.61 -23.00
C PRO A 275 -0.68 -2.54 -23.74
N ARG A 276 0.02 -3.38 -22.97
CA ARG A 276 0.81 -4.49 -23.52
C ARG A 276 -0.09 -5.33 -24.42
N SER A 277 0.45 -5.74 -25.57
CA SER A 277 -0.23 -6.71 -26.42
C SER A 277 -0.34 -8.04 -25.67
N VAL A 278 -1.56 -8.47 -25.37
CA VAL A 278 -1.84 -9.78 -24.77
C VAL A 278 -2.31 -10.70 -25.89
N SER A 279 -1.62 -11.81 -26.09
CA SER A 279 -2.01 -12.80 -27.11
C SER A 279 -3.11 -13.71 -26.57
N GLN A 280 -3.85 -14.36 -27.47
CA GLN A 280 -4.87 -15.33 -27.08
C GLN A 280 -4.23 -16.54 -26.37
N GLU A 281 -3.06 -16.96 -26.84
CA GLU A 281 -2.29 -18.09 -26.30
C GLU A 281 -1.82 -17.83 -24.87
N GLU A 282 -1.45 -16.59 -24.53
CA GLU A 282 -1.10 -16.21 -23.15
C GLU A 282 -2.28 -16.43 -22.20
N VAL A 283 -3.48 -15.98 -22.60
CA VAL A 283 -4.70 -16.17 -21.80
C VAL A 283 -5.06 -17.65 -21.69
N LEU A 284 -4.96 -18.40 -22.79
CA LEU A 284 -5.18 -19.84 -22.79
C LEU A 284 -4.18 -20.59 -21.91
N THR A 285 -2.92 -20.16 -21.87
CA THR A 285 -1.89 -20.74 -21.00
C THR A 285 -2.25 -20.56 -19.53
N LEU A 286 -2.76 -19.38 -19.14
CA LEU A 286 -3.25 -19.15 -17.77
C LEU A 286 -4.48 -20.01 -17.44
N ILE A 287 -5.42 -20.17 -18.39
CA ILE A 287 -6.56 -21.09 -18.22
C ILE A 287 -6.06 -22.53 -18.11
N GLU A 288 -5.04 -22.92 -18.88
CA GLU A 288 -4.45 -24.26 -18.84
C GLU A 288 -3.83 -24.55 -17.46
N GLN A 289 -3.04 -23.61 -16.94
CA GLN A 289 -2.34 -23.76 -15.66
C GLN A 289 -3.26 -23.91 -14.44
N HIS A 290 -4.46 -23.32 -14.48
CA HIS A 290 -5.31 -23.20 -13.28
C HIS A 290 -6.75 -23.68 -13.49
N GLY A 291 -7.17 -23.94 -14.72
CA GLY A 291 -8.57 -24.22 -15.04
C GLY A 291 -9.05 -25.59 -14.56
N GLN A 292 -8.16 -26.58 -14.38
CA GLN A 292 -8.53 -27.84 -13.73
C GLN A 292 -9.04 -27.60 -12.30
N TRP A 293 -8.35 -26.74 -11.54
CA TRP A 293 -8.80 -26.34 -10.21
C TRP A 293 -10.14 -25.59 -10.27
N VAL A 294 -10.32 -24.70 -11.25
CA VAL A 294 -11.59 -23.99 -11.48
C VAL A 294 -12.74 -24.98 -11.72
N MET A 295 -12.52 -26.02 -12.53
CA MET A 295 -13.51 -27.07 -12.77
C MET A 295 -13.90 -27.80 -11.49
N ASP A 296 -12.92 -28.13 -10.64
CA ASP A 296 -13.17 -28.79 -9.36
C ASP A 296 -14.01 -27.89 -8.43
N GLN A 297 -13.73 -26.59 -8.40
CA GLN A 297 -14.55 -25.62 -7.66
C GLN A 297 -15.99 -25.55 -8.20
N VAL A 298 -16.18 -25.56 -9.53
CA VAL A 298 -17.52 -25.59 -10.13
C VAL A 298 -18.24 -26.91 -9.83
N LYS A 299 -17.52 -28.03 -9.81
CA LYS A 299 -18.06 -29.36 -9.49
C LYS A 299 -18.52 -29.45 -8.02
N GLN A 300 -17.79 -28.83 -7.09
CA GLN A 300 -18.14 -28.80 -5.67
C GLN A 300 -19.38 -27.95 -5.37
N ARG A 301 -19.73 -27.00 -6.24
CA ARG A 301 -20.93 -26.17 -6.09
C ARG A 301 -22.19 -26.97 -6.46
N LYS A 302 -23.12 -27.10 -5.50
CA LYS A 302 -24.41 -27.81 -5.70
C LYS A 302 -25.35 -27.09 -6.68
N HIS A 303 -25.27 -25.76 -6.75
CA HIS A 303 -26.15 -24.92 -7.57
C HIS A 303 -25.34 -23.96 -8.44
N GLY A 304 -25.94 -23.51 -9.55
CA GLY A 304 -25.36 -22.46 -10.40
C GLY A 304 -24.17 -22.93 -11.23
N LYS A 305 -24.27 -24.11 -11.87
CA LYS A 305 -23.26 -24.54 -12.85
C LYS A 305 -23.22 -23.54 -14.00
N TRP A 306 -22.07 -22.91 -14.20
CA TRP A 306 -21.85 -21.92 -15.24
C TRP A 306 -20.80 -22.36 -16.28
N LEU A 307 -20.20 -23.54 -16.09
CA LEU A 307 -19.31 -24.20 -17.05
C LEU A 307 -19.86 -25.58 -17.44
N ASP A 308 -19.66 -25.95 -18.70
CA ASP A 308 -19.78 -27.34 -19.14
C ASP A 308 -18.49 -28.11 -18.81
N LEU A 309 -18.55 -28.89 -17.73
CA LEU A 309 -17.40 -29.66 -17.25
C LEU A 309 -16.91 -30.71 -18.26
N ARG A 310 -17.77 -31.20 -19.16
CA ARG A 310 -17.37 -32.19 -20.17
C ARG A 310 -16.56 -31.53 -21.27
N VAL A 311 -17.01 -30.37 -21.74
CA VAL A 311 -16.31 -29.59 -22.78
C VAL A 311 -14.92 -29.19 -22.29
N TRP A 312 -14.82 -28.68 -21.05
CA TRP A 312 -13.53 -28.33 -20.46
C TRP A 312 -12.61 -29.53 -20.25
N ALA A 313 -13.13 -30.68 -19.80
CA ALA A 313 -12.33 -31.89 -19.65
C ALA A 313 -11.73 -32.37 -20.98
N LEU A 314 -12.51 -32.31 -22.08
CA LEU A 314 -12.01 -32.66 -23.42
C LEU A 314 -10.93 -31.69 -23.91
N TRP A 315 -11.06 -30.41 -23.56
CA TRP A 315 -10.06 -29.41 -23.88
C TRP A 315 -8.71 -29.68 -23.18
N PHE A 316 -8.73 -29.96 -21.86
CA PHE A 316 -7.53 -30.31 -21.11
C PHE A 316 -6.86 -31.58 -21.64
N ALA A 317 -7.65 -32.62 -21.94
CA ALA A 317 -7.10 -33.85 -22.54
C ALA A 317 -6.41 -33.59 -23.90
N SER A 318 -6.90 -32.61 -24.66
CA SER A 318 -6.28 -32.20 -25.92
C SER A 318 -5.03 -31.35 -25.68
N ALA A 319 -5.01 -30.53 -24.62
CA ALA A 319 -3.85 -29.72 -24.25
C ALA A 319 -2.65 -30.58 -23.83
N ASP A 320 -2.88 -31.61 -23.01
CA ASP A 320 -1.86 -32.56 -22.58
C ASP A 320 -1.21 -33.29 -23.78
N ALA A 321 -1.99 -33.62 -24.81
CA ALA A 321 -1.47 -34.22 -26.03
C ALA A 321 -0.50 -33.27 -26.78
N ARG A 322 -0.77 -31.95 -26.80
CA ARG A 322 0.13 -30.95 -27.42
C ARG A 322 1.48 -30.86 -26.70
N VAL A 323 1.47 -30.99 -25.36
CA VAL A 323 2.69 -31.00 -24.55
C VAL A 323 3.48 -32.29 -24.81
N ALA A 324 2.81 -33.44 -24.90
CA ALA A 324 3.45 -34.72 -25.23
C ALA A 324 4.11 -34.74 -26.62
N ASP A 325 3.52 -34.04 -27.59
CA ASP A 325 4.05 -33.91 -28.95
C ASP A 325 5.27 -32.97 -29.06
N GLY A 326 5.75 -32.40 -27.94
CA GLY A 326 7.01 -31.64 -27.86
C GLY A 326 7.02 -30.32 -28.64
N ARG A 327 5.86 -29.83 -29.09
CA ARG A 327 5.75 -28.57 -29.86
C ARG A 327 5.59 -27.33 -28.99
N SER A 328 5.39 -27.50 -27.69
CA SER A 328 5.15 -26.40 -26.75
C SER A 328 5.81 -26.70 -25.42
N SER A 329 7.11 -26.43 -25.28
CA SER A 329 7.65 -26.26 -23.93
C SER A 329 7.04 -24.97 -23.36
N PRO A 330 6.30 -25.03 -22.24
CA PRO A 330 5.83 -23.80 -21.61
C PRO A 330 7.05 -22.95 -21.26
N PRO A 331 6.96 -21.61 -21.35
CA PRO A 331 8.01 -20.74 -20.83
C PRO A 331 8.13 -21.03 -19.34
N GLU A 332 9.20 -21.73 -18.95
CA GLU A 332 9.51 -21.95 -17.54
C GLU A 332 9.68 -20.57 -16.90
N CYS A 333 8.73 -20.17 -16.06
CA CYS A 333 8.93 -19.11 -15.08
C CYS A 333 9.88 -19.67 -14.00
N SER A 334 11.17 -19.75 -14.36
CA SER A 334 12.20 -20.36 -13.53
C SER A 334 12.67 -19.37 -12.45
N THR A 335 12.07 -19.44 -11.26
CA THR A 335 12.79 -19.05 -10.04
C THR A 335 13.68 -20.23 -9.63
N GLY A 336 14.89 -20.22 -10.17
CA GLY A 336 15.86 -21.31 -9.99
C GLY A 336 16.26 -21.51 -8.53
N ARG A 337 15.98 -22.70 -7.99
CA ARG A 337 16.81 -23.31 -6.95
C ARG A 337 16.78 -24.82 -7.09
N LYS A 338 17.76 -25.36 -7.82
CA LYS A 338 18.06 -26.79 -7.80
C LYS A 338 18.57 -27.16 -6.41
N VAL A 339 17.70 -27.65 -5.54
CA VAL A 339 18.11 -28.36 -4.33
C VAL A 339 18.65 -29.71 -4.77
N VAL A 340 19.98 -29.83 -4.74
CA VAL A 340 20.70 -31.09 -4.97
C VAL A 340 20.34 -32.03 -3.82
N ASN A 341 19.43 -32.97 -4.08
CA ASN A 341 19.11 -34.04 -3.15
C ASN A 341 20.22 -35.10 -3.25
N LYS A 342 21.10 -35.14 -2.25
CA LYS A 342 22.16 -36.15 -2.15
C LYS A 342 21.59 -37.36 -1.42
N GLU A 343 21.16 -38.36 -2.19
CA GLU A 343 20.77 -39.66 -1.66
C GLU A 343 21.94 -40.26 -0.86
N ARG A 344 21.71 -40.47 0.44
CA ARG A 344 22.63 -41.19 1.31
C ARG A 344 21.97 -42.49 1.75
N SER A 345 22.29 -43.54 0.99
CA SER A 345 22.09 -44.94 1.34
C SER A 345 22.61 -45.22 2.75
N LYS A 346 21.80 -45.87 3.60
CA LYS A 346 22.24 -46.48 4.86
C LYS A 346 21.69 -47.89 4.98
N ARG A 347 22.58 -48.87 4.80
CA ARG A 347 22.48 -50.21 5.36
C ARG A 347 22.98 -50.21 6.81
N GLY A 348 22.27 -50.94 7.66
CA GLY A 348 22.83 -51.82 8.70
C GLY A 348 23.48 -51.18 9.94
N LEU A 349 22.88 -51.41 11.11
CA LEU A 349 23.34 -52.37 12.14
C LEU A 349 22.89 -51.92 13.54
N ALA A 350 22.23 -52.86 14.21
CA ALA A 350 21.80 -52.77 15.59
C ALA A 350 23.01 -52.76 16.54
N ARG A 351 22.99 -51.88 17.56
CA ARG A 351 23.79 -52.03 18.77
C ARG A 351 23.09 -51.39 19.96
N GLN A 352 22.71 -52.24 20.93
CA GLN A 352 22.22 -51.87 22.25
C GLN A 352 23.32 -51.18 23.07
N VAL A 353 22.99 -50.10 23.80
CA VAL A 353 23.65 -49.70 25.06
C VAL A 353 22.62 -48.97 25.96
N SER A 354 22.75 -49.26 27.26
CA SER A 354 21.97 -49.02 28.48
C SER A 354 21.51 -47.58 28.84
N PRO A 355 20.56 -47.44 29.80
CA PRO A 355 19.99 -46.17 30.21
C PRO A 355 20.81 -45.48 31.30
N ARG A 356 20.94 -44.14 31.21
CA ARG A 356 21.40 -43.28 32.30
C ARG A 356 20.40 -42.15 32.53
N SER A 357 20.00 -42.01 33.78
CA SER A 357 19.12 -40.98 34.34
C SER A 357 19.69 -39.56 34.18
N PRO A 358 18.85 -38.52 34.05
CA PRO A 358 19.27 -37.14 34.26
C PRO A 358 18.77 -36.56 35.59
N SER A 359 19.70 -35.93 36.31
CA SER A 359 19.43 -34.94 37.37
C SER A 359 19.13 -33.56 36.77
N PRO A 360 18.50 -32.65 37.53
CA PRO A 360 17.87 -31.44 37.01
C PRO A 360 18.87 -30.30 36.87
N MET A 361 18.82 -29.57 35.76
CA MET A 361 19.46 -28.27 35.63
C MET A 361 18.41 -27.19 35.38
N ALA A 362 18.54 -26.13 36.18
CA ALA A 362 17.75 -24.91 36.15
C ALA A 362 17.84 -24.24 34.76
N VAL A 363 16.68 -23.81 34.27
CA VAL A 363 16.55 -23.02 33.05
C VAL A 363 16.46 -21.55 33.46
N ASP A 364 17.54 -20.81 33.21
CA ASP A 364 17.55 -19.36 33.24
C ASP A 364 17.06 -18.86 31.87
N ALA A 365 15.89 -18.23 31.86
CA ALA A 365 15.19 -17.79 30.68
C ALA A 365 15.75 -16.45 30.18
N ARG A 366 16.67 -16.49 29.21
CA ARG A 366 16.91 -15.37 28.29
C ARG A 366 16.98 -15.91 26.88
N LEU A 367 15.89 -15.69 26.14
CA LEU A 367 15.81 -15.90 24.69
C LEU A 367 16.67 -14.84 23.99
N PRO A 368 17.74 -15.21 23.26
CA PRO A 368 18.37 -14.30 22.32
C PRO A 368 17.50 -14.22 21.06
N TYR A 369 17.05 -13.02 20.71
CA TYR A 369 16.49 -12.74 19.38
C TYR A 369 17.55 -13.09 18.32
N PRO A 370 17.25 -13.94 17.33
CA PRO A 370 18.14 -14.14 16.21
C PRO A 370 18.03 -12.92 15.29
N THR A 371 18.97 -11.98 15.43
CA THR A 371 19.35 -11.04 14.37
C THR A 371 20.12 -11.80 13.29
N HIS A 372 19.50 -12.82 12.69
CA HIS A 372 19.95 -13.32 11.40
C HIS A 372 19.34 -12.43 10.33
N GLY A 373 20.01 -11.30 10.10
CA GLY A 373 19.96 -10.60 8.82
C GLY A 373 20.46 -11.54 7.74
N ARG A 374 19.56 -12.40 7.25
CA ARG A 374 19.69 -12.94 5.90
C ARG A 374 19.66 -11.68 5.04
N LYS A 375 20.80 -11.31 4.46
CA LYS A 375 20.85 -10.28 3.41
C LYS A 375 19.91 -10.78 2.32
N VAL A 376 18.66 -10.31 2.35
CA VAL A 376 17.78 -10.37 1.19
C VAL A 376 18.55 -9.60 0.15
N ASP A 377 18.90 -10.30 -0.93
CA ASP A 377 19.61 -9.68 -2.03
C ASP A 377 18.72 -8.54 -2.54
N GLU A 378 19.12 -7.29 -2.28
CA GLU A 378 18.38 -6.10 -2.72
C GLU A 378 18.24 -6.08 -4.26
N ALA A 379 19.12 -6.83 -4.95
CA ALA A 379 19.02 -7.13 -6.37
C ALA A 379 17.79 -7.99 -6.73
N MET A 380 17.27 -8.83 -5.83
CA MET A 380 16.02 -9.58 -6.07
C MET A 380 14.77 -8.71 -5.88
N LEU A 381 14.80 -7.73 -4.96
CA LEU A 381 13.79 -6.66 -4.87
C LEU A 381 13.85 -5.68 -6.06
N ARG A 382 14.98 -5.69 -6.79
CA ARG A 382 15.18 -5.04 -8.09
C ARG A 382 15.23 -6.03 -9.25
N THR A 383 14.57 -7.19 -9.14
CA THR A 383 14.24 -7.96 -10.36
C THR A 383 13.10 -7.21 -11.05
N TYR A 384 13.50 -6.09 -11.63
CA TYR A 384 12.75 -5.29 -12.57
C TYR A 384 12.22 -6.23 -13.65
N ASP A 385 10.93 -6.13 -13.91
CA ASP A 385 10.34 -6.60 -15.16
C ASP A 385 11.09 -5.89 -16.32
N PRO A 386 11.74 -6.61 -17.24
CA PRO A 386 12.46 -6.00 -18.37
C PRO A 386 11.53 -5.29 -19.38
N ASP A 387 10.23 -5.15 -19.09
CA ASP A 387 9.19 -4.49 -19.89
C ASP A 387 9.29 -2.94 -19.98
N PHE A 388 10.37 -2.31 -19.51
CA PHE A 388 10.64 -0.88 -19.75
C PHE A 388 11.54 -0.68 -20.98
N SER A 389 10.94 -0.69 -22.17
CA SER A 389 11.63 -0.20 -23.38
C SER A 389 11.93 1.31 -23.28
N PRO A 390 13.06 1.79 -23.81
CA PRO A 390 13.41 3.22 -23.82
C PRO A 390 12.49 4.04 -24.73
N GLN A 391 12.49 5.36 -24.52
CA GLN A 391 11.62 6.35 -25.16
C GLN A 391 11.51 6.20 -26.68
N SER A 392 10.26 6.16 -27.17
CA SER A 392 9.94 6.34 -28.60
C SER A 392 10.55 7.64 -29.12
N THR A 393 11.49 7.52 -30.06
CA THR A 393 12.01 8.64 -30.84
C THR A 393 10.93 9.11 -31.82
N THR A 394 10.38 10.31 -31.60
CA THR A 394 9.56 11.01 -32.59
C THR A 394 10.42 11.96 -33.40
N LEU A 395 10.85 11.49 -34.58
CA LEU A 395 11.34 12.34 -35.66
C LEU A 395 10.14 13.03 -36.33
N GLY A 396 10.15 14.37 -36.32
CA GLY A 396 9.55 15.19 -37.37
C GLY A 396 8.13 15.68 -37.15
N SER A 397 8.00 16.94 -36.70
CA SER A 397 7.16 17.96 -37.35
C SER A 397 7.42 19.36 -36.75
N PRO A 398 7.67 20.40 -37.57
CA PRO A 398 7.84 21.76 -37.10
C PRO A 398 6.47 22.39 -36.88
N VAL A 399 6.07 22.56 -35.61
CA VAL A 399 4.91 23.35 -35.25
C VAL A 399 5.40 24.59 -34.51
N SER A 400 5.05 25.74 -35.08
CA SER A 400 5.34 27.09 -34.62
C SER A 400 5.19 27.24 -33.10
N SER A 401 6.27 27.60 -32.43
CA SER A 401 6.29 27.79 -30.98
C SER A 401 5.42 28.99 -30.57
N PRO A 402 4.38 28.81 -29.74
CA PRO A 402 3.81 29.93 -29.00
C PRO A 402 4.86 30.41 -27.99
N GLY A 403 4.97 31.73 -27.83
CA GLY A 403 6.00 32.41 -27.03
C GLY A 403 6.28 31.71 -25.71
N ARG A 404 7.53 31.26 -25.57
CA ARG A 404 8.04 30.68 -24.33
C ARG A 404 7.81 31.71 -23.20
N PRO A 405 7.07 31.38 -22.13
CA PRO A 405 6.90 32.32 -21.03
C PRO A 405 8.26 32.71 -20.46
N SER A 406 8.38 34.00 -20.17
CA SER A 406 9.52 34.67 -19.55
C SER A 406 10.02 33.90 -18.34
N THR A 407 11.30 33.50 -18.39
CA THR A 407 12.17 32.99 -17.31
C THR A 407 11.55 32.04 -16.26
N PRO A 408 12.06 30.79 -16.11
CA PRO A 408 11.58 29.89 -15.08
C PRO A 408 11.67 30.52 -13.68
N VAL A 409 10.66 30.25 -12.83
CA VAL A 409 10.61 30.73 -11.43
C VAL A 409 11.88 30.27 -10.70
N ASP A 410 12.47 31.17 -9.92
CA ASP A 410 13.67 30.91 -9.13
C ASP A 410 13.44 29.68 -8.21
N PRO A 411 14.21 28.58 -8.35
CA PRO A 411 14.01 27.38 -7.55
C PRO A 411 14.24 27.61 -6.05
N ASP A 412 15.10 28.57 -5.67
CA ASP A 412 15.35 28.89 -4.26
C ASP A 412 14.12 29.58 -3.64
N LEU A 413 13.35 30.33 -4.44
CA LEU A 413 12.09 30.90 -4.00
C LEU A 413 11.06 29.79 -3.75
N LEU A 414 10.92 28.85 -4.68
CA LEU A 414 9.98 27.73 -4.53
C LEU A 414 10.31 26.85 -3.32
N ALA A 415 11.60 26.68 -3.00
CA ALA A 415 12.05 25.90 -1.84
C ALA A 415 11.70 26.54 -0.48
N LEU A 416 11.44 27.86 -0.45
CA LEU A 416 11.01 28.57 0.75
C LEU A 416 9.50 28.44 1.01
N LEU A 417 8.72 28.19 -0.04
CA LEU A 417 7.28 28.08 0.05
C LEU A 417 6.87 26.71 0.61
N PRO A 418 6.02 26.66 1.66
CA PRO A 418 5.44 25.39 2.11
C PRO A 418 4.69 24.70 0.97
N SER A 419 4.90 23.39 0.80
CA SER A 419 4.22 22.62 -0.26
C SER A 419 2.70 22.61 -0.12
N GLN A 420 2.19 22.83 1.09
CA GLN A 420 0.78 22.94 1.41
C GLN A 420 0.12 24.16 0.75
N LEU A 421 0.88 25.19 0.34
CA LEU A 421 0.34 26.35 -0.39
C LEU A 421 -0.25 25.98 -1.76
N TRP A 422 0.13 24.82 -2.31
CA TRP A 422 -0.36 24.33 -3.60
C TRP A 422 -1.65 23.51 -3.50
N GLN A 423 -2.18 23.35 -2.29
CA GLN A 423 -3.43 22.64 -2.02
C GLN A 423 -4.48 23.64 -1.51
N PRO A 424 -5.77 23.44 -1.84
CA PRO A 424 -6.84 24.20 -1.21
C PRO A 424 -6.72 24.08 0.32
N PRO A 425 -6.89 25.18 1.07
CA PRO A 425 -6.72 25.14 2.51
C PRO A 425 -7.71 24.15 3.12
N ASN A 426 -7.18 23.23 3.93
CA ASN A 426 -7.97 22.17 4.55
C ASN A 426 -7.90 22.32 6.08
N VAL A 427 -9.05 22.19 6.71
CA VAL A 427 -9.22 22.22 8.17
C VAL A 427 -9.19 20.80 8.73
N ASN A 428 -8.61 20.61 9.91
CA ASN A 428 -8.64 19.31 10.60
C ASN A 428 -10.05 18.93 11.10
N SER A 429 -10.25 17.78 11.73
CA SER A 429 -11.57 17.35 12.25
C SER A 429 -12.20 18.37 13.20
N LEU A 430 -11.38 19.17 13.88
CA LEU A 430 -11.79 20.21 14.82
C LEU A 430 -12.16 21.55 14.16
N GLN A 431 -12.16 21.62 12.83
CA GLN A 431 -12.37 22.87 12.06
C GLN A 431 -11.31 23.95 12.31
N ILE A 432 -10.09 23.53 12.68
CA ILE A 432 -8.96 24.42 12.89
C ILE A 432 -8.00 24.28 11.72
N TRP A 433 -7.56 25.43 11.20
CA TRP A 433 -6.47 25.52 10.25
C TRP A 433 -5.23 26.08 10.93
N THR A 434 -4.07 25.49 10.62
CA THR A 434 -2.78 25.89 11.17
C THR A 434 -1.90 26.35 10.01
N CYS A 435 -1.24 27.50 10.17
CA CYS A 435 -0.39 28.05 9.12
C CYS A 435 0.79 27.10 8.84
N PRO A 436 1.04 26.71 7.57
CA PRO A 436 2.10 25.78 7.22
C PRO A 436 3.50 26.41 7.19
N TRP A 437 3.61 27.74 7.36
CA TRP A 437 4.89 28.43 7.36
C TRP A 437 5.72 28.08 8.61
N LYS A 438 7.03 27.86 8.41
CA LYS A 438 7.93 27.53 9.52
C LYS A 438 7.93 28.67 10.55
N ASN A 439 7.76 28.31 11.82
CA ASN A 439 7.69 29.22 12.96
C ASN A 439 6.48 30.16 12.99
N CYS A 440 5.46 29.93 12.17
CA CYS A 440 4.18 30.62 12.32
C CYS A 440 3.27 29.82 13.26
N SER A 441 2.76 30.46 14.32
CA SER A 441 1.79 29.88 15.24
C SER A 441 0.36 30.36 14.99
N TYR A 442 0.10 31.02 13.85
CA TYR A 442 -1.22 31.53 13.53
C TYR A 442 -2.18 30.37 13.24
N VAL A 443 -3.37 30.47 13.81
CA VAL A 443 -4.42 29.47 13.68
C VAL A 443 -5.74 30.16 13.38
N ILE A 444 -6.52 29.57 12.47
CA ILE A 444 -7.89 30.01 12.20
C ILE A 444 -8.81 28.92 12.76
N ASP A 445 -9.52 29.24 13.83
CA ASP A 445 -10.58 28.39 14.39
C ASP A 445 -11.93 28.83 13.82
N LEU A 446 -12.49 28.03 12.92
CA LEU A 446 -13.76 28.37 12.27
C LEU A 446 -14.95 28.46 13.26
N PHE A 447 -14.83 27.88 14.46
CA PHE A 447 -15.84 28.03 15.51
C PHE A 447 -15.65 29.27 16.39
N HIS A 448 -14.47 29.89 16.37
CA HIS A 448 -14.09 31.05 17.17
C HIS A 448 -13.35 32.10 16.33
N LEU A 449 -13.88 32.39 15.14
CA LEU A 449 -13.32 33.40 14.24
C LEU A 449 -13.27 34.77 14.91
N THR A 450 -12.11 35.41 14.82
CA THR A 450 -11.90 36.79 15.23
C THR A 450 -12.34 37.74 14.12
N ASP A 451 -12.62 39.00 14.46
CA ASP A 451 -12.89 40.02 13.43
C ASP A 451 -11.66 40.27 12.54
N GLU A 452 -10.45 40.02 13.04
CA GLU A 452 -9.21 40.06 12.26
C GLU A 452 -9.15 38.93 11.22
N ASP A 453 -9.60 37.71 11.54
CA ASP A 453 -9.66 36.62 10.55
C ASP A 453 -10.57 36.97 9.36
N MET A 454 -11.68 37.66 9.66
CA MET A 454 -12.73 37.99 8.68
C MET A 454 -12.50 39.31 7.93
N ASP A 455 -11.47 40.08 8.25
CA ASP A 455 -11.21 41.39 7.65
C ASP A 455 -10.48 41.26 6.30
N HIS A 456 -11.19 40.68 5.32
CA HIS A 456 -10.78 40.60 3.92
C HIS A 456 -11.84 41.25 3.04
N GLN A 457 -11.41 41.99 2.01
CA GLN A 457 -12.31 42.78 1.15
C GLN A 457 -13.31 41.91 0.36
N ASP A 458 -12.91 40.69 0.01
CA ASP A 458 -13.72 39.75 -0.77
C ASP A 458 -14.68 38.91 0.09
N ILE A 459 -14.62 39.03 1.43
CA ILE A 459 -15.60 38.42 2.33
C ILE A 459 -16.73 39.41 2.57
N THR A 460 -17.92 39.10 2.05
CA THR A 460 -19.09 39.98 2.18
C THR A 460 -19.55 40.11 3.65
N GLU A 461 -20.16 41.24 4.03
CA GLU A 461 -20.71 41.42 5.39
C GLU A 461 -21.80 40.38 5.73
N GLU A 462 -22.53 39.90 4.73
CA GLU A 462 -23.49 38.80 4.91
C GLU A 462 -22.77 37.51 5.31
N ASP A 463 -21.69 37.13 4.60
CA ASP A 463 -20.89 35.95 4.92
C ASP A 463 -20.25 36.06 6.31
N LYS A 464 -19.72 37.24 6.67
CA LYS A 464 -19.21 37.49 8.04
C LYS A 464 -20.31 37.28 9.09
N GLN A 465 -21.53 37.77 8.85
CA GLN A 465 -22.66 37.51 9.75
C GLN A 465 -23.04 36.03 9.83
N ARG A 466 -22.98 35.29 8.72
CA ARG A 466 -23.28 33.84 8.69
C ARG A 466 -22.24 33.02 9.45
N PHE A 467 -20.96 33.37 9.35
CA PHE A 467 -19.90 32.79 10.18
C PHE A 467 -20.12 33.07 11.67
N ARG A 468 -20.41 34.32 12.05
CA ARG A 468 -20.73 34.69 13.44
C ARG A 468 -21.93 33.94 14.00
N ARG A 469 -22.95 33.68 13.18
CA ARG A 469 -24.14 32.89 13.55
C ARG A 469 -23.90 31.38 13.53
N LYS A 470 -22.71 30.91 13.10
CA LYS A 470 -22.38 29.48 12.93
C LYS A 470 -23.38 28.75 12.01
N GLN A 471 -23.92 29.44 11.01
CA GLN A 471 -24.90 28.90 10.05
C GLN A 471 -24.21 28.47 8.75
N TRP A 472 -23.29 27.53 8.87
CA TRP A 472 -22.48 27.05 7.75
C TRP A 472 -22.15 25.56 7.90
N SER A 473 -21.90 24.91 6.77
CA SER A 473 -21.37 23.55 6.68
C SER A 473 -20.10 23.54 5.83
N ARG A 474 -19.23 22.55 6.05
CA ARG A 474 -18.04 22.31 5.20
C ARG A 474 -18.36 22.12 3.72
N SER A 475 -19.56 21.62 3.43
CA SER A 475 -20.02 21.42 2.06
C SER A 475 -20.36 22.73 1.35
N ASP A 476 -20.57 23.80 2.11
CA ASP A 476 -21.06 25.05 1.55
C ASP A 476 -19.96 25.72 0.73
N ALA A 477 -20.26 26.01 -0.53
CA ALA A 477 -19.29 26.61 -1.45
C ALA A 477 -18.82 27.99 -0.95
N TRP A 478 -19.75 28.85 -0.53
CA TRP A 478 -19.46 30.18 0.00
C TRP A 478 -18.55 30.14 1.24
N ALA A 479 -18.77 29.17 2.16
CA ALA A 479 -17.98 29.06 3.38
C ALA A 479 -16.55 28.62 3.08
N ARG A 480 -16.36 27.70 2.11
CA ARG A 480 -15.03 27.29 1.65
C ARG A 480 -14.29 28.43 0.96
N GLU A 481 -14.99 29.22 0.16
CA GLU A 481 -14.41 30.36 -0.54
C GLU A 481 -14.00 31.48 0.44
N ALA A 482 -14.90 31.87 1.34
CA ALA A 482 -14.60 32.83 2.38
C ALA A 482 -13.45 32.37 3.29
N PHE A 483 -13.41 31.09 3.66
CA PHE A 483 -12.29 30.53 4.40
C PHE A 483 -10.97 30.59 3.62
N ALA A 484 -11.00 30.34 2.30
CA ALA A 484 -9.82 30.51 1.45
C ALA A 484 -9.30 31.96 1.48
N TYR A 485 -10.18 32.96 1.47
CA TYR A 485 -9.79 34.37 1.62
C TYR A 485 -9.16 34.69 2.99
N MET A 486 -9.67 34.10 4.09
CA MET A 486 -9.06 34.26 5.42
C MET A 486 -7.62 33.74 5.44
N VAL A 487 -7.40 32.56 4.84
CA VAL A 487 -6.07 31.94 4.72
C VAL A 487 -5.16 32.74 3.78
N ASP A 488 -5.69 33.20 2.65
CA ASP A 488 -4.94 33.98 1.67
C ASP A 488 -4.43 35.30 2.28
N ARG A 489 -5.26 35.99 3.06
CA ARG A 489 -4.86 37.18 3.83
C ARG A 489 -3.62 36.91 4.67
N HIS A 490 -3.62 35.80 5.41
CA HIS A 490 -2.53 35.44 6.28
C HIS A 490 -1.26 35.06 5.50
N HIS A 491 -1.39 34.32 4.38
CA HIS A 491 -0.26 34.04 3.51
C HIS A 491 0.30 35.30 2.86
N HIS A 492 -0.54 36.27 2.51
CA HIS A 492 -0.10 37.56 1.97
C HIS A 492 0.82 38.30 2.96
N TRP A 493 0.54 38.23 4.26
CA TRP A 493 1.45 38.74 5.28
C TRP A 493 2.82 38.03 5.25
N HIS A 494 2.86 36.70 5.14
CA HIS A 494 4.11 35.95 5.00
C HIS A 494 4.89 36.29 3.73
N PHE A 495 4.22 36.44 2.58
CA PHE A 495 4.87 36.86 1.34
C PHE A 495 5.50 38.25 1.51
N ASN A 496 4.77 39.19 2.13
CA ASN A 496 5.27 40.52 2.42
C ASN A 496 6.49 40.52 3.34
N ASP A 497 6.45 39.74 4.43
CA ASP A 497 7.54 39.61 5.41
C ASP A 497 8.78 38.94 4.78
N ALA A 498 8.57 37.93 3.94
CA ALA A 498 9.64 37.28 3.17
C ALA A 498 10.20 38.15 2.03
N GLY A 499 9.58 39.30 1.72
CA GLY A 499 9.95 40.13 0.58
C GLY A 499 9.68 39.45 -0.77
N ILE A 500 8.58 38.72 -0.87
CA ILE A 500 8.08 38.05 -2.07
C ILE A 500 6.83 38.81 -2.56
N ASP A 501 6.86 39.22 -3.83
CA ASP A 501 5.67 39.69 -4.53
C ASP A 501 5.00 38.53 -5.27
N VAL A 502 3.66 38.51 -5.21
CA VAL A 502 2.81 37.54 -5.89
C VAL A 502 1.96 38.29 -6.90
N ASP A 503 2.15 38.00 -8.18
CA ASP A 503 1.33 38.54 -9.26
C ASP A 503 0.48 37.43 -9.87
N LEU A 504 -0.76 37.73 -10.26
CA LEU A 504 -1.59 36.83 -11.04
C LEU A 504 -1.40 37.14 -12.54
N VAL A 505 -0.72 36.25 -13.27
CA VAL A 505 -0.47 36.39 -14.71
C VAL A 505 -1.32 35.36 -15.46
N GLY A 506 -2.51 35.80 -15.91
CA GLY A 506 -3.54 34.90 -16.42
C GLY A 506 -4.15 34.08 -15.29
N ASP A 507 -4.21 32.75 -15.43
CA ASP A 507 -4.71 31.83 -14.38
C ASP A 507 -3.59 31.22 -13.52
N ARG A 508 -2.43 31.88 -13.45
CA ARG A 508 -1.26 31.36 -12.70
C ARG A 508 -0.66 32.43 -11.81
N TYR A 509 -0.29 32.00 -10.60
CA TYR A 509 0.52 32.81 -9.69
C TYR A 509 1.98 32.83 -10.16
N ALA A 510 2.52 34.04 -10.28
CA ALA A 510 3.93 34.30 -10.52
C ALA A 510 4.54 34.89 -9.25
N PHE A 511 5.61 34.27 -8.76
CA PHE A 511 6.32 34.72 -7.57
C PHE A 511 7.62 35.38 -7.97
N ARG A 512 7.91 36.53 -7.38
CA ARG A 512 9.15 37.27 -7.60
C ARG A 512 9.67 37.85 -6.29
N TRP A 513 10.98 37.97 -6.17
CA TRP A 513 11.57 38.72 -5.06
C TRP A 513 11.24 40.21 -5.21
N ARG A 514 10.63 40.80 -4.18
CA ARG A 514 10.29 42.24 -4.12
C ARG A 514 11.55 43.11 -4.17
N TYR A 515 12.60 42.69 -3.47
CA TYR A 515 13.89 43.38 -3.45
C TYR A 515 15.00 42.42 -3.89
N SER A 516 15.89 42.87 -4.78
CA SER A 516 17.07 42.09 -5.19
C SER A 516 17.99 41.74 -4.01
N SER A 517 17.93 42.53 -2.92
CA SER A 517 18.64 42.25 -1.66
C SER A 517 18.02 41.13 -0.83
N SER A 518 16.74 40.83 -1.03
CA SER A 518 16.04 39.71 -0.35
C SER A 518 16.31 38.37 -1.02
N GLN A 519 16.82 38.39 -2.25
CA GLN A 519 17.32 37.17 -2.87
C GLN A 519 18.47 36.66 -1.99
N PRO A 520 18.37 35.44 -1.44
CA PRO A 520 19.50 34.84 -0.75
C PRO A 520 20.66 34.91 -1.72
N ARG A 521 21.80 35.51 -1.31
CA ARG A 521 22.98 35.57 -2.18
C ARG A 521 23.17 34.15 -2.69
N PRO A 522 23.13 33.92 -4.03
CA PRO A 522 23.22 32.58 -4.57
C PRO A 522 24.44 31.97 -3.90
N THR A 523 24.18 30.96 -3.06
CA THR A 523 25.24 30.27 -2.34
C THR A 523 26.18 29.84 -3.44
N GLN A 524 27.38 30.46 -3.49
CA GLN A 524 28.32 30.37 -4.61
C GLN A 524 28.17 29.00 -5.21
N PHE A 525 27.54 28.96 -6.39
CA PHE A 525 27.08 27.72 -7.00
C PHE A 525 28.16 26.68 -6.72
N ARG A 526 27.77 25.57 -6.08
CA ARG A 526 28.53 24.33 -6.07
C ARG A 526 29.13 24.27 -7.45
N ASN A 527 30.42 24.60 -7.59
CA ASN A 527 31.09 24.57 -8.87
C ASN A 527 31.04 23.09 -9.24
N VAL A 528 30.01 22.71 -10.00
CA VAL A 528 29.93 21.40 -10.63
C VAL A 528 31.18 21.41 -11.47
N LYS A 529 32.19 20.69 -10.99
CA LYS A 529 33.48 20.55 -11.66
C LYS A 529 33.11 20.09 -13.06
N VAL A 530 33.22 20.98 -14.04
CA VAL A 530 33.05 20.62 -15.45
C VAL A 530 34.03 19.48 -15.63
N ASP A 531 33.51 18.28 -15.90
CA ASP A 531 34.34 17.12 -16.11
C ASP A 531 35.01 17.32 -17.48
N ASP A 532 36.15 17.99 -17.49
CA ASP A 532 36.99 18.26 -18.67
C ASP A 532 37.65 16.98 -19.22
N ARG A 533 37.13 15.80 -18.87
CA ARG A 533 37.54 14.54 -19.48
C ARG A 533 37.11 14.54 -20.94
N ARG A 534 38.05 14.94 -21.79
CA ARG A 534 38.02 14.68 -23.22
C ARG A 534 37.67 13.19 -23.43
N PRO A 535 36.60 12.86 -24.17
CA PRO A 535 36.31 11.47 -24.48
C PRO A 535 37.49 10.91 -25.27
N GLU A 536 38.15 9.87 -24.75
CA GLU A 536 39.18 9.15 -25.49
C GLU A 536 38.50 8.36 -26.63
N PRO A 537 38.78 8.68 -27.90
CA PRO A 537 38.11 8.05 -29.04
C PRO A 537 38.43 6.57 -29.18
N ASP A 538 39.46 6.06 -28.51
CA ASP A 538 39.91 4.68 -28.65
C ASP A 538 39.11 3.68 -27.81
N ARG A 539 38.43 4.13 -26.74
CA ARG A 539 37.57 3.23 -25.93
C ARG A 539 36.23 2.90 -26.58
N ILE A 540 35.77 3.68 -27.56
CA ILE A 540 34.49 3.45 -28.24
C ILE A 540 34.57 2.27 -29.24
N LYS A 541 35.78 1.88 -29.66
CA LYS A 541 35.95 0.77 -30.62
C LYS A 541 35.95 -0.62 -29.99
N GLU A 542 36.29 -0.76 -28.70
CA GLU A 542 36.30 -2.06 -28.03
C GLU A 542 34.93 -2.50 -27.51
N GLU A 543 34.01 -1.56 -27.24
CA GLU A 543 32.65 -1.89 -26.78
C GLU A 543 31.67 -2.20 -27.93
N ALA A 544 32.13 -2.11 -29.19
CA ALA A 544 31.35 -2.40 -30.38
C ALA A 544 31.79 -3.67 -31.13
N SER A 545 32.60 -4.54 -30.49
CA SER A 545 33.00 -5.86 -31.02
C SER A 545 32.44 -7.01 -30.19
#